data_AF-A0A929QTJ1-F1
#
_entry.id   AF-A0A929QTJ1-F1
#
_cell.length_a   1.000
_cell.length_b   1.000
_cell.length_c   1.000
_cell.angle_alpha   90.00
_cell.angle_beta   90.00
_cell.angle_gamma   90.00
#
_symmetry.space_group_name_H-M   'P 1'
#
loop_
_entity.id
_entity.type
_entity.pdbx_description
1 polymer ?
#
loop_
_entity_poly.entity_id
_entity_poly.type
_entity_poly.pdbx_seq_one_letter_code
_entity_poly.pdbx_strand_id
1 'polypeptide(L)'
;MLPDKVAGKYQWLPEHEAALTNILELRALGLSVKAIKRIKELHETACGTEIQWRENLAVVEEELTDLDRQQADLDRRRASLGALADQLRQRLEV
;
A
#
# COMPACT_ATOMS: atom_id res chain seq x y z
N MET A 1 8.89 17.04 8.79
CA MET A 1 8.38 17.99 9.79
C MET A 1 6.88 17.82 9.96
N LEU A 2 6.38 17.99 11.18
CA LEU A 2 4.95 18.08 11.47
C LEU A 2 4.51 19.55 11.31
N PRO A 3 3.30 19.83 10.82
CA PRO A 3 2.79 21.19 10.71
C PRO A 3 2.63 21.81 12.11
N ASP A 4 3.04 23.05 12.25
CA ASP A 4 2.86 23.81 13.48
C ASP A 4 1.40 24.18 13.72
N LYS A 5 1.03 24.35 14.99
CA LYS A 5 -0.27 24.92 15.36
C LYS A 5 -0.14 26.42 15.59
N VAL A 6 -0.78 27.22 14.75
CA VAL A 6 -0.92 28.66 14.90
C VAL A 6 -2.36 28.99 15.27
N ALA A 7 -2.56 29.62 16.43
CA ALA A 7 -3.89 29.94 16.98
C ALA A 7 -4.86 28.73 17.00
N GLY A 8 -4.34 27.55 17.36
CA GLY A 8 -5.12 26.31 17.46
C GLY A 8 -5.42 25.61 16.13
N LYS A 9 -4.95 26.13 14.99
CA LYS A 9 -5.11 25.52 13.66
C LYS A 9 -3.76 25.05 13.14
N TYR A 10 -3.75 23.90 12.45
CA TYR A 10 -2.55 23.45 11.75
C TYR A 10 -2.24 24.39 10.59
N GLN A 11 -0.99 24.84 10.52
CA GLN A 11 -0.49 25.63 9.41
C GLN A 11 0.18 24.69 8.39
N TRP A 12 -0.36 24.69 7.17
CA TRP A 12 0.20 23.93 6.06
C TRP A 12 1.09 24.82 5.22
N LEU A 13 2.37 24.47 5.19
CA LEU A 13 3.40 25.08 4.35
C LEU A 13 3.65 24.27 3.06
N PRO A 14 4.24 24.87 2.01
CA PRO A 14 4.50 24.18 0.73
C PRO A 14 5.29 22.87 0.85
N GLU A 15 6.22 22.74 1.81
CA GLU A 15 6.93 21.48 2.04
C GLU A 15 6.01 20.33 2.47
N HIS A 16 4.87 20.61 3.10
CA HIS A 16 3.88 19.60 3.45
C HIS A 16 3.11 19.11 2.21
N GLU A 17 2.90 19.98 1.22
CA GLU A 17 2.30 19.62 -0.06
C GLU A 17 3.23 18.70 -0.83
N ALA A 18 4.52 19.04 -0.93
CA ALA A 18 5.52 18.17 -1.56
C ALA A 18 5.62 16.80 -0.84
N ALA A 19 5.59 16.80 0.49
CA ALA A 19 5.60 15.58 1.28
C ALA A 19 4.34 14.72 1.07
N LEU A 20 3.18 15.35 0.86
CA LEU A 20 1.91 14.69 0.55
C LEU A 20 1.94 14.09 -0.85
N THR A 21 2.39 14.84 -1.87
CA THR A 21 2.53 14.34 -3.25
C THR A 21 3.35 13.05 -3.29
N ASN A 22 4.51 13.03 -2.62
CA ASN A 22 5.34 11.85 -2.53
C ASN A 22 4.62 10.66 -1.86
N ILE A 23 3.84 10.89 -0.80
CA ILE A 23 3.02 9.84 -0.17
C ILE A 23 1.97 9.31 -1.15
N LEU A 24 1.30 10.20 -1.89
CA LEU A 24 0.27 9.82 -2.85
C LEU A 24 0.85 9.02 -4.02
N GLU A 25 2.04 9.38 -4.50
CA GLU A 25 2.78 8.62 -5.52
C GLU A 25 3.12 7.21 -5.02
N LEU A 26 3.66 7.08 -3.81
CA LEU A 26 3.96 5.78 -3.21
C LEU A 26 2.69 4.95 -2.95
N ARG A 27 1.58 5.59 -2.58
CA ARG A 27 0.27 4.94 -2.46
C ARG A 27 -0.24 4.43 -3.81
N ALA A 28 -0.01 5.18 -4.89
CA ALA A 28 -0.41 4.78 -6.23
C ALA A 28 0.35 3.53 -6.72
N LEU A 29 1.56 3.29 -6.21
CA LEU A 29 2.31 2.04 -6.43
C LEU A 29 1.77 0.84 -5.65
N GLY A 30 0.76 1.04 -4.79
CA GLY A 30 0.15 -0.03 -4.00
C GLY A 30 0.73 -0.18 -2.59
N LEU A 31 1.72 0.62 -2.20
CA LEU A 31 2.32 0.52 -0.86
C LEU A 31 1.32 0.88 0.24
N SER A 32 1.33 0.10 1.33
CA SER A 32 0.60 0.44 2.53
C SER A 32 1.13 1.73 3.17
N VAL A 33 0.28 2.43 3.95
CA VAL A 33 0.72 3.62 4.71
C VAL A 33 1.85 3.26 5.70
N LYS A 34 1.84 2.02 6.23
CA LYS A 34 2.88 1.50 7.12
C LYS A 34 4.21 1.38 6.38
N ALA A 35 4.23 0.80 5.19
CA ALA A 35 5.40 0.70 4.33
C ALA A 35 5.97 2.09 3.99
N ILE A 36 5.10 3.03 3.59
CA ILE A 36 5.49 4.40 3.25
C ILE A 36 6.14 5.11 4.44
N LYS A 37 5.58 4.91 5.64
CA LYS A 37 6.15 5.48 6.87
C LYS A 37 7.57 4.95 7.12
N ARG A 38 7.78 3.64 6.99
CA ARG A 38 9.11 3.02 7.17
C ARG A 38 10.14 3.53 6.17
N ILE A 39 9.76 3.64 4.88
CA ILE A 39 10.61 4.22 3.83
C ILE A 39 11.00 5.67 4.17
N LYS A 40 10.05 6.48 4.66
CA LYS A 40 10.32 7.88 5.04
C LYS A 40 11.22 8.02 6.26
N GLU A 41 11.03 7.20 7.30
CA GLU A 41 11.89 7.20 8.50
C GLU A 41 13.36 6.88 8.16
N LEU A 42 13.59 5.96 7.23
CA LEU A 42 14.93 5.61 6.75
C LEU A 42 15.54 6.70 5.85
N HIS A 43 14.72 7.39 5.07
CA HIS A 43 15.18 8.50 4.24
C HIS A 43 15.74 9.65 5.09
N GLU A 44 15.16 9.93 6.26
CA GLU A 44 15.65 11.00 7.15
C GLU A 44 17.03 10.69 7.77
N THR A 45 17.43 9.41 7.86
CA THR A 45 18.63 8.99 8.61
C THR A 45 19.73 8.36 7.75
N ALA A 46 19.40 7.83 6.56
CA ALA A 46 20.33 7.03 5.75
C ALA A 46 20.18 7.29 4.24
N CYS A 47 19.70 8.47 3.82
CA CYS A 47 19.46 8.78 2.41
C CYS A 47 20.69 8.49 1.52
N GLY A 48 20.47 7.76 0.42
CA GLY A 48 21.48 7.45 -0.59
C GLY A 48 22.45 6.34 -0.19
N THR A 49 22.19 5.63 0.90
CA THR A 49 23.06 4.54 1.37
C THR A 49 22.54 3.17 0.93
N GLU A 50 23.44 2.19 0.86
CA GLU A 50 23.08 0.79 0.62
C GLU A 50 22.07 0.27 1.66
N ILE A 51 22.18 0.74 2.91
CA ILE A 51 21.25 0.39 3.99
C ILE A 51 19.83 0.82 3.62
N GLN A 52 19.64 2.06 3.15
CA GLN A 52 18.33 2.54 2.71
C GLN A 52 17.78 1.68 1.57
N TRP A 53 18.62 1.32 0.59
CA TRP A 53 18.17 0.52 -0.55
C TRP A 53 17.75 -0.90 -0.15
N ARG A 54 18.51 -1.56 0.73
CA ARG A 54 18.18 -2.89 1.23
C ARG A 54 16.88 -2.89 2.02
N GLU A 55 16.66 -1.90 2.87
CA GLU A 55 15.42 -1.79 3.64
C GLU A 55 14.22 -1.44 2.76
N ASN A 56 14.38 -0.52 1.81
CA ASN A 56 13.33 -0.21 0.83
C ASN A 56 12.95 -1.45 0.01
N LEU A 57 13.94 -2.24 -0.42
CA LEU A 57 13.71 -3.50 -1.12
C LEU A 57 12.90 -4.48 -0.26
N ALA A 58 13.31 -4.69 0.99
CA ALA A 58 12.60 -5.59 1.90
C ALA A 58 11.13 -5.16 2.13
N VAL A 59 10.85 -3.86 2.21
CA VAL A 59 9.48 -3.33 2.31
C VAL A 59 8.67 -3.64 1.04
N VAL A 60 9.26 -3.46 -0.14
CA VAL A 60 8.57 -3.79 -1.40
C VAL A 60 8.31 -5.29 -1.52
N GLU A 61 9.27 -6.13 -1.13
CA GLU A 61 9.12 -7.60 -1.14
C GLU A 61 8.02 -8.09 -0.18
N GLU A 62 7.87 -7.46 0.99
CA GLU A 62 6.78 -7.74 1.94
C GLU A 62 5.41 -7.43 1.30
N GLU A 63 5.28 -6.26 0.67
CA GLU A 63 4.02 -5.85 0.00
C GLU A 63 3.69 -6.75 -1.20
N LEU A 64 4.69 -7.18 -1.98
CA LEU A 64 4.51 -8.15 -3.07
C LEU A 64 4.00 -9.50 -2.53
N THR A 65 4.59 -10.00 -1.46
CA THR A 65 4.17 -11.25 -0.81
C THR A 65 2.73 -11.18 -0.31
N ASP A 66 2.33 -10.02 0.22
CA ASP A 66 0.96 -9.78 0.68
C ASP A 66 -0.04 -9.70 -0.48
N LEU A 67 0.34 -9.10 -1.61
CA LEU A 67 -0.46 -9.09 -2.83
C LEU A 67 -0.66 -10.51 -3.39
N ASP A 68 0.39 -11.32 -3.44
CA ASP A 68 0.29 -12.72 -3.87
C ASP A 68 -0.69 -13.51 -3.00
N ARG A 69 -0.66 -13.29 -1.68
CA ARG A 69 -1.61 -13.91 -0.74
C ARG A 69 -3.05 -13.48 -1.02
N GLN A 70 -3.27 -12.19 -1.27
CA GLN A 70 -4.59 -11.65 -1.59
C GLN A 70 -5.12 -12.19 -2.91
N GLN A 71 -4.26 -12.26 -3.93
CA GLN A 71 -4.59 -12.81 -5.24
C GLN A 71 -5.03 -14.28 -5.13
N ALA A 72 -4.23 -15.10 -4.43
CA ALA A 72 -4.57 -16.50 -4.20
C ALA A 72 -5.92 -16.68 -3.47
N ASP A 73 -6.23 -15.80 -2.51
CA ASP A 73 -7.52 -15.82 -1.82
C ASP A 73 -8.69 -15.47 -2.74
N LEU A 74 -8.53 -14.42 -3.56
CA LEU A 74 -9.54 -14.02 -4.55
C LEU A 74 -9.79 -15.12 -5.59
N ASP A 75 -8.73 -15.79 -6.06
CA ASP A 75 -8.84 -16.88 -7.02
C ASP A 75 -9.62 -18.07 -6.45
N ARG A 76 -9.39 -18.42 -5.17
CA ARG A 76 -10.18 -19.45 -4.48
C ARG A 76 -11.66 -19.07 -4.39
N ARG A 77 -11.96 -17.83 -3.97
CA ARG A 77 -13.35 -17.34 -3.87
C ARG A 77 -14.03 -17.36 -5.22
N ARG A 78 -13.33 -16.92 -6.28
CA ARG A 78 -13.83 -16.92 -7.65
C ARG A 78 -14.18 -18.34 -8.11
N ALA A 79 -13.30 -19.32 -7.84
CA ALA A 79 -13.55 -20.71 -8.18
C ALA A 79 -14.79 -21.27 -7.46
N SER A 80 -14.93 -21.01 -6.14
CA SER A 80 -16.10 -21.44 -5.37
C SER A 80 -17.41 -20.84 -5.89
N LEU A 81 -17.42 -19.54 -6.18
CA LEU A 81 -18.59 -18.88 -6.75
C LEU A 81 -18.91 -19.38 -8.16
N GLY A 82 -17.90 -19.66 -8.98
CA GLY A 82 -18.06 -20.26 -10.30
C GLY A 82 -18.75 -21.62 -10.22
N ALA A 83 -18.28 -22.51 -9.35
CA ALA A 83 -18.88 -23.82 -9.16
C ALA A 83 -20.34 -23.75 -8.69
N LEU A 84 -20.64 -22.83 -7.77
CA LEU A 84 -22.03 -22.60 -7.32
C LEU A 84 -22.91 -22.09 -8.47
N ALA A 85 -22.41 -21.16 -9.28
CA ALA A 85 -23.15 -20.64 -10.43
C ALA A 85 -23.49 -21.74 -11.43
N ASP A 86 -22.56 -22.66 -11.69
CA ASP A 86 -22.80 -23.80 -12.60
C ASP A 86 -23.85 -24.76 -12.04
N GLN A 87 -23.81 -25.06 -10.73
CA GLN A 87 -24.85 -25.87 -10.08
C GLN A 87 -26.24 -25.22 -10.19
N LEU A 88 -26.32 -23.91 -10.04
CA LEU A 88 -27.59 -23.17 -10.16
C LEU A 88 -28.12 -23.20 -11.59
N ARG A 89 -27.26 -22.99 -12.60
CA ARG A 89 -27.66 -23.07 -14.02
C ARG A 89 -28.23 -24.44 -14.36
N GLN A 90 -27.56 -25.51 -13.94
CA GLN A 90 -28.02 -26.89 -14.16
C GLN A 90 -29.41 -27.14 -13.57
N ARG A 91 -29.76 -26.52 -12.44
CA ARG A 91 -31.09 -26.66 -11.83
C ARG A 91 -32.18 -25.84 -12.51
N LEU A 92 -31.81 -24.78 -13.23
CA LEU A 92 -32.76 -23.91 -13.95
C LEU A 92 -33.04 -24.41 -15.38
N GLU A 93 -32.19 -25.28 -15.92
CA GLU A 93 -32.36 -25.93 -17.23
C GLU A 93 -33.22 -27.22 -17.16
N VAL A 94 -33.78 -27.54 -15.98
CA VAL A 94 -34.69 -28.68 -15.73
C VAL A 94 -36.13 -28.20 -15.65
#